data_AF-A0A7W1SLP5-F1
#
_entry.id   AF-A0A7W1SLP5-F1
#
_cell.length_a   1.000
_cell.length_b   1.000
_cell.length_c   1.000
_cell.angle_alpha   90.00
_cell.angle_beta   90.00
_cell.angle_gamma   90.00
#
_symmetry.space_group_name_H-M   'P 1'
#
loop_
_entity.id
_entity.type
_entity.pdbx_description
1 polymer ?
#
loop_
_entity_poly.entity_id
_entity_poly.type
_entity_poly.pdbx_seq_one_letter_code
_entity_poly.pdbx_strand_id
1 'polypeptide(L)'
;MLVVMRHGAPQEDVERVVAAIEEMGYQARPMPGRQRTTVGLVGNDGRVDGSRLAALPGVQEILHVTKPYKQVSREWKAEPTVVRLPGGLSIGGDDVVVMAGPCSVESERQILDAAQAVREAGATVLRAGAFKPRSSPYSFQGMGRAGLRLLAKAREETGLLIVTEAMDADGLDHVLEVADIVQIGARNMQNYSLLKHAGRARKPVLLKRGLSATIQELLLSAEYILSEGNPDVILCERGVRSFDTATRNLFDLSAIPVVHGLSHLPIVADPSHGTGHRDMVIPMARAAAAAGADGLLVEVHPTPDRALSDGAQSLYPGQFDQLMRETRLIVEAIGRRLAEPAGVRT
;
A
#
# COMPACT_ATOMS: atom_id res chain seq x y z
N MET A 1 -7.65 -25.67 9.82
CA MET A 1 -8.22 -24.86 10.94
C MET A 1 -8.35 -25.78 12.16
N LEU A 2 -8.20 -25.25 13.38
CA LEU A 2 -8.36 -26.03 14.61
C LEU A 2 -9.58 -25.50 15.38
N VAL A 3 -10.51 -26.39 15.72
CA VAL A 3 -11.64 -26.09 16.59
C VAL A 3 -11.32 -26.64 17.98
N VAL A 4 -11.14 -25.76 18.95
CA VAL A 4 -10.80 -26.15 20.32
C VAL A 4 -12.10 -26.29 21.11
N MET A 5 -12.32 -27.46 21.68
CA MET A 5 -13.51 -27.73 22.49
C MET A 5 -13.31 -27.23 23.93
N ARG A 6 -14.42 -26.92 24.60
CA ARG A 6 -14.46 -26.61 26.04
C ARG A 6 -13.94 -27.79 26.85
N HIS A 7 -13.43 -27.49 28.05
CA HIS A 7 -13.03 -28.52 28.99
C HIS A 7 -14.21 -29.45 29.32
N GLY A 8 -14.02 -30.76 29.15
CA GLY A 8 -15.07 -31.76 29.40
C GLY A 8 -16.25 -31.72 28.42
N ALA A 9 -16.09 -31.14 27.23
CA ALA A 9 -17.13 -31.16 26.20
C ALA A 9 -17.58 -32.62 25.93
N PRO A 10 -18.90 -32.90 25.98
CA PRO A 10 -19.44 -34.22 25.68
C PRO A 10 -19.00 -34.72 24.30
N GLN A 11 -18.86 -36.04 24.17
CA GLN A 11 -18.52 -36.68 22.90
C GLN A 11 -19.51 -36.30 21.77
N GLU A 12 -20.79 -36.13 22.11
CA GLU A 12 -21.83 -35.66 21.18
C GLU A 12 -21.54 -34.27 20.60
N ASP A 13 -20.95 -33.35 21.38
CA ASP A 13 -20.53 -32.03 20.89
C ASP A 13 -19.36 -32.13 19.92
N VAL A 14 -18.41 -33.03 20.19
CA VAL A 14 -17.28 -33.30 19.29
C VAL A 14 -17.79 -33.86 17.96
N GLU A 15 -18.74 -34.79 18.01
CA GLU A 15 -19.37 -35.38 16.83
C GLU A 15 -20.17 -34.36 16.02
N ARG A 16 -20.88 -33.43 16.67
CA ARG A 16 -21.53 -32.29 16.01
C ARG A 16 -20.54 -31.45 15.21
N VAL A 17 -19.37 -31.14 15.79
CA VAL A 17 -18.31 -30.38 15.11
C VAL A 17 -17.73 -31.16 13.94
N VAL A 18 -17.48 -32.46 14.10
CA VAL A 18 -17.02 -33.34 13.03
C VAL A 18 -18.00 -33.36 11.85
N ALA A 19 -19.28 -33.61 12.12
CA ALA A 19 -20.32 -33.63 11.11
C ALA A 19 -20.44 -32.29 10.39
N ALA A 20 -20.40 -31.17 11.12
CA ALA A 20 -20.47 -29.85 10.52
C ALA A 20 -19.27 -29.55 9.61
N ILE A 21 -18.07 -30.00 9.95
CA ILE A 21 -16.87 -29.88 9.10
C ILE A 21 -17.02 -30.72 7.82
N GLU A 22 -17.54 -31.95 7.94
CA GLU A 22 -17.76 -32.86 6.81
C GLU A 22 -18.86 -32.37 5.87
N GLU A 23 -19.96 -31.81 6.41
CA GLU A 23 -21.01 -31.14 5.63
C GLU A 23 -20.49 -29.92 4.86
N MET A 24 -19.47 -29.25 5.37
CA MET A 24 -18.79 -28.16 4.67
C MET A 24 -17.86 -28.67 3.55
N GLY A 25 -17.74 -29.99 3.37
CA GLY A 25 -16.93 -30.63 2.31
C GLY A 25 -15.46 -30.86 2.70
N TYR A 26 -15.12 -30.79 3.98
CA TYR A 26 -13.74 -30.95 4.48
C TYR A 26 -13.57 -32.21 5.31
N GLN A 27 -12.33 -32.64 5.52
CA GLN A 27 -12.04 -33.75 6.43
C GLN A 27 -11.88 -33.23 7.86
N ALA A 28 -12.61 -33.84 8.80
CA ALA A 28 -12.46 -33.60 10.23
C ALA A 28 -11.50 -34.63 10.86
N ARG A 29 -10.66 -34.19 11.79
CA ARG A 29 -9.75 -35.05 12.57
C ARG A 29 -9.83 -34.71 14.06
N PRO A 30 -10.58 -35.48 14.86
CA PRO A 30 -10.59 -35.33 16.31
C PRO A 30 -9.23 -35.70 16.92
N MET A 31 -8.78 -34.90 17.87
CA MET A 31 -7.53 -35.09 18.61
C MET A 31 -7.85 -34.96 20.11
N PRO A 32 -8.22 -36.06 20.78
CA PRO A 32 -8.51 -36.04 22.21
C PRO A 32 -7.24 -35.79 23.01
N GLY A 33 -7.22 -34.73 23.81
CA GLY A 33 -6.16 -34.41 24.76
C GLY A 33 -6.57 -34.72 26.20
N ARG A 34 -5.60 -34.65 27.13
CA ARG A 34 -5.86 -34.94 28.56
C ARG A 34 -6.85 -33.96 29.21
N GLN A 35 -6.90 -32.72 28.74
CA GLN A 35 -7.78 -31.68 29.28
C GLN A 35 -8.87 -31.24 28.30
N ARG A 36 -8.62 -31.29 26.99
CA ARG A 36 -9.54 -30.81 25.96
C ARG A 36 -9.38 -31.63 24.69
N THR A 37 -10.45 -31.77 23.93
CA THR A 37 -10.43 -32.28 22.57
C THR A 37 -10.26 -31.11 21.60
N THR A 38 -9.47 -31.30 20.55
CA THR A 38 -9.38 -30.37 19.42
C THR A 38 -9.82 -31.11 18.16
N VAL A 39 -10.58 -30.47 17.27
CA VAL A 39 -10.95 -31.03 15.98
C VAL A 39 -10.24 -30.25 14.88
N GLY A 40 -9.36 -30.92 14.13
CA GLY A 40 -8.69 -30.36 12.98
C GLY A 40 -9.56 -30.45 11.72
N LEU A 41 -9.82 -29.32 11.07
CA LEU A 41 -10.29 -29.25 9.69
C LEU A 41 -9.09 -29.26 8.77
N VAL A 42 -9.02 -30.27 7.87
CA VAL A 42 -7.97 -30.45 6.87
C VAL A 42 -8.56 -30.58 5.46
N GLY A 43 -7.72 -30.34 4.44
CA GLY A 43 -8.13 -30.39 3.02
C GLY A 43 -8.65 -29.06 2.46
N ASN A 44 -8.38 -27.94 3.14
CA ASN A 44 -8.76 -26.61 2.68
C ASN A 44 -7.61 -25.91 1.93
N ASP A 45 -7.89 -25.36 0.74
CA ASP A 45 -6.91 -24.61 -0.07
C ASP A 45 -6.78 -23.13 0.32
N GLY A 46 -7.39 -22.71 1.43
CA GLY A 46 -7.47 -21.32 1.90
C GLY A 46 -8.18 -21.21 3.25
N ARG A 47 -8.41 -19.99 3.74
CA ARG A 47 -9.15 -19.81 5.00
C ARG A 47 -10.62 -20.22 4.83
N VAL A 48 -11.09 -21.06 5.75
CA VAL A 48 -12.49 -21.48 5.85
C VAL A 48 -13.20 -20.57 6.85
N ASP A 49 -14.42 -20.13 6.54
CA ASP A 49 -15.26 -19.40 7.51
C ASP A 49 -15.68 -20.33 8.65
N GLY A 50 -15.19 -20.02 9.85
CA GLY A 50 -15.47 -20.79 11.07
C GLY A 50 -16.76 -20.38 11.77
N SER A 51 -17.50 -19.37 11.29
CA SER A 51 -18.65 -18.80 12.01
C SER A 51 -19.72 -19.85 12.33
N ARG A 52 -19.96 -20.78 11.40
CA ARG A 52 -20.88 -21.92 11.61
C ARG A 52 -20.44 -22.82 12.76
N LEU A 53 -19.14 -23.05 12.89
CA LEU A 53 -18.57 -23.93 13.91
C LEU A 53 -18.46 -23.22 15.27
N ALA A 54 -18.20 -21.91 15.27
CA ALA A 54 -18.08 -21.11 16.49
C ALA A 54 -19.37 -21.10 17.31
N ALA A 55 -20.51 -21.24 16.63
CA ALA A 55 -21.84 -21.29 17.24
C ALA A 55 -22.22 -22.67 17.80
N LEU A 56 -21.44 -23.72 17.53
CA LEU A 56 -21.79 -25.07 17.98
C LEU A 56 -21.57 -25.25 19.49
N PRO A 57 -22.45 -26.02 20.17
CA PRO A 57 -22.24 -26.40 21.56
C PRO A 57 -20.88 -27.08 21.77
N GLY A 58 -20.27 -26.83 22.92
CA GLY A 58 -18.98 -27.39 23.26
C GLY A 58 -17.77 -26.73 22.59
N VAL A 59 -17.96 -25.82 21.62
CA VAL A 59 -16.84 -25.04 21.04
C VAL A 59 -16.41 -23.93 22.00
N GLN A 60 -15.09 -23.81 22.19
CA GLN A 60 -14.48 -22.74 22.97
C GLN A 60 -13.90 -21.66 22.07
N GLU A 61 -13.08 -22.05 21.10
CA GLU A 61 -12.37 -21.11 20.23
C GLU A 61 -12.02 -21.77 18.89
N ILE A 62 -11.82 -20.95 17.87
CA ILE A 62 -11.39 -21.37 16.55
C ILE A 62 -10.05 -20.71 16.23
N LEU A 63 -9.07 -21.53 15.89
CA LEU A 63 -7.75 -21.10 15.47
C LEU A 63 -7.57 -21.37 13.97
N HIS A 64 -7.36 -20.31 13.21
CA HIS A 64 -7.03 -20.44 11.79
C HIS A 64 -5.53 -20.67 11.64
N VAL A 65 -5.16 -21.82 11.07
CA VAL A 65 -3.77 -22.15 10.73
C VAL A 65 -3.36 -21.47 9.43
N THR A 66 -4.29 -21.37 8.47
CA THR A 66 -4.06 -20.69 7.19
C THR A 66 -4.20 -19.17 7.32
N LYS A 67 -3.38 -18.43 6.57
CA LYS A 67 -3.53 -16.98 6.43
C LYS A 67 -4.88 -16.65 5.77
N PRO A 68 -5.47 -15.47 6.07
CA PRO A 68 -6.76 -15.09 5.52
C PRO A 68 -6.72 -14.59 4.08
N TYR A 69 -5.53 -14.44 3.51
CA TYR A 69 -5.27 -14.05 2.12
C TYR A 69 -4.47 -15.16 1.42
N LYS A 70 -4.56 -15.25 0.08
CA LYS A 70 -3.93 -16.33 -0.69
C LYS A 70 -3.02 -15.75 -1.77
N GLN A 71 -3.60 -15.10 -2.78
CA GLN A 71 -2.88 -14.63 -3.97
C GLN A 71 -1.75 -13.67 -3.64
N VAL A 72 -1.92 -12.81 -2.63
CA VAL A 72 -0.90 -11.84 -2.20
C VAL A 72 0.30 -12.49 -1.49
N SER A 73 0.15 -13.72 -1.00
CA SER A 73 1.14 -14.33 -0.09
C SER A 73 2.34 -14.91 -0.83
N ARG A 74 3.50 -14.93 -0.15
CA ARG A 74 4.66 -15.68 -0.64
C ARG A 74 4.45 -17.19 -0.73
N GLU A 75 3.53 -17.72 0.08
CA GLU A 75 3.14 -19.13 0.00
C GLU A 75 2.47 -19.47 -1.34
N TRP A 76 1.77 -18.50 -1.94
CA TRP A 76 1.17 -18.64 -3.26
C TRP A 76 2.16 -18.37 -4.40
N LYS A 77 3.01 -17.35 -4.26
CA LYS A 77 4.05 -17.01 -5.23
C LYS A 77 5.35 -16.65 -4.50
N ALA A 78 6.37 -17.50 -4.65
CA ALA A 78 7.62 -17.31 -3.93
C ALA A 78 8.42 -16.11 -4.47
N GLU A 79 8.43 -15.91 -5.78
CA GLU A 79 9.20 -14.87 -6.46
C GLU A 79 8.56 -13.48 -6.26
N PRO A 80 9.37 -12.43 -6.02
CA PRO A 80 8.87 -11.06 -5.99
C PRO A 80 8.10 -10.68 -7.26
N THR A 81 7.00 -9.96 -7.10
CA THR A 81 6.33 -9.26 -8.21
C THR A 81 7.13 -8.02 -8.55
N VAL A 82 7.44 -7.88 -9.84
CA VAL A 82 8.03 -6.68 -10.41
C VAL A 82 6.95 -6.00 -11.26
N VAL A 83 6.43 -4.89 -10.77
CA VAL A 83 5.42 -4.09 -11.48
C VAL A 83 6.12 -3.29 -12.56
N ARG A 84 5.80 -3.58 -13.82
CA ARG A 84 6.43 -2.94 -14.98
C ARG A 84 5.65 -1.70 -15.40
N LEU A 85 6.37 -0.62 -15.62
CA LEU A 85 5.82 0.68 -16.03
C LEU A 85 6.34 1.07 -17.42
N PRO A 86 5.72 2.05 -18.10
CA PRO A 86 6.23 2.56 -19.36
C PRO A 86 7.68 3.03 -19.27
N GLY A 87 8.41 2.97 -20.39
CA GLY A 87 9.81 3.42 -20.45
C GLY A 87 10.82 2.49 -19.78
N GLY A 88 10.43 1.26 -19.43
CA GLY A 88 11.32 0.25 -18.83
C GLY A 88 11.50 0.38 -17.32
N LEU A 89 10.85 1.37 -16.68
CA LEU A 89 10.84 1.52 -15.23
C LEU A 89 10.11 0.34 -14.58
N SER A 90 10.56 -0.09 -13.41
CA SER A 90 9.88 -1.14 -12.66
C SER A 90 10.00 -0.93 -11.15
N ILE A 91 9.02 -1.44 -10.39
CA ILE A 91 8.97 -1.37 -8.92
C ILE A 91 8.92 -2.79 -8.37
N GLY A 92 9.79 -3.09 -7.38
CA GLY A 92 9.93 -4.44 -6.79
C GLY A 92 11.12 -5.25 -7.29
N GLY A 93 11.97 -4.65 -8.14
CA GLY A 93 13.27 -5.20 -8.54
C GLY A 93 14.43 -4.58 -7.77
N ASP A 94 15.62 -4.63 -8.35
CA ASP A 94 16.83 -4.05 -7.74
C ASP A 94 16.77 -2.53 -7.58
N ASP A 95 16.06 -1.86 -8.50
CA ASP A 95 15.99 -0.41 -8.54
C ASP A 95 14.93 0.11 -7.54
N VAL A 96 15.29 1.17 -6.81
CA VAL A 96 14.41 1.90 -5.90
C VAL A 96 13.87 3.12 -6.62
N VAL A 97 12.54 3.19 -6.74
CA VAL A 97 11.86 4.26 -7.47
C VAL A 97 11.45 5.40 -6.54
N VAL A 98 11.82 6.64 -6.89
CA VAL A 98 11.35 7.83 -6.17
C VAL A 98 10.25 8.53 -6.96
N MET A 99 9.08 8.60 -6.33
CA MET A 99 7.89 9.30 -6.81
C MET A 99 7.76 10.60 -6.00
N ALA A 100 7.90 11.74 -6.66
CA ALA A 100 7.96 13.03 -5.95
C ALA A 100 7.14 14.11 -6.65
N GLY A 101 6.70 15.10 -5.89
CA GLY A 101 5.83 16.16 -6.39
C GLY A 101 4.86 16.69 -5.34
N PRO A 102 4.02 17.67 -5.70
CA PRO A 102 3.24 18.42 -4.74
C PRO A 102 2.04 17.65 -4.22
N CYS A 103 1.59 17.95 -3.01
CA CYS A 103 0.42 17.32 -2.40
C CYS A 103 -0.86 17.42 -3.25
N SER A 104 -1.07 18.56 -3.89
CA SER A 104 -2.18 18.82 -4.80
C SER A 104 -1.67 19.51 -6.06
N VAL A 105 -2.42 19.37 -7.15
CA VAL A 105 -2.27 20.27 -8.31
C VAL A 105 -2.97 21.58 -7.98
N GLU A 106 -2.24 22.70 -8.01
CA GLU A 106 -2.75 24.01 -7.58
C GLU A 106 -2.87 25.01 -8.72
N SER A 107 -1.93 24.97 -9.66
CA SER A 107 -1.95 25.77 -10.89
C SER A 107 -1.00 25.16 -11.92
N GLU A 108 -1.08 25.61 -13.17
CA GLU A 108 -0.18 25.18 -14.24
C GLU A 108 1.29 25.46 -13.91
N ARG A 109 1.62 26.71 -13.57
CA ARG A 109 2.98 27.08 -13.19
C ARG A 109 3.51 26.23 -12.03
N GLN A 110 2.69 26.06 -10.99
CA GLN A 110 3.09 25.30 -9.80
C GLN A 110 3.42 23.84 -10.12
N ILE A 111 2.62 23.16 -10.94
CA ILE A 111 2.87 21.75 -11.24
C ILE A 111 4.04 21.56 -12.21
N LEU A 112 4.22 22.48 -13.17
CA LEU A 112 5.36 22.43 -14.11
C LEU A 112 6.68 22.72 -13.39
N ASP A 113 6.73 23.78 -12.56
CA ASP A 113 7.90 24.11 -11.74
C ASP A 113 8.27 22.92 -10.82
N ALA A 114 7.27 22.27 -10.22
CA ALA A 114 7.49 21.10 -9.37
C ALA A 114 7.99 19.89 -10.15
N ALA A 115 7.38 19.59 -11.30
CA ALA A 115 7.74 18.45 -12.15
C ALA A 115 9.17 18.57 -12.69
N GLN A 116 9.57 19.78 -13.11
CA GLN A 116 10.93 20.04 -13.54
C GLN A 116 11.92 19.85 -12.39
N ALA A 117 11.67 20.46 -11.23
CA ALA A 117 12.56 20.37 -10.08
C ALA A 117 12.78 18.92 -9.60
N VAL A 118 11.71 18.12 -9.49
CA VAL A 118 11.86 16.73 -9.03
C VAL A 118 12.53 15.85 -10.08
N ARG A 119 12.31 16.10 -11.37
CA ARG A 119 13.01 15.41 -12.46
C ARG A 119 14.50 15.69 -12.43
N GLU A 120 14.88 16.96 -12.33
CA GLU A 120 16.29 17.38 -12.31
C GLU A 120 17.05 16.75 -11.12
N ALA A 121 16.36 16.58 -9.99
CA ALA A 121 16.89 15.89 -8.82
C ALA A 121 16.98 14.35 -8.97
N GLY A 122 16.32 13.78 -10.00
CA GLY A 122 16.38 12.36 -10.35
C GLY A 122 15.11 11.54 -10.06
N ALA A 123 13.98 12.16 -9.67
CA ALA A 123 12.72 11.42 -9.53
C ALA A 123 12.24 10.94 -10.91
N THR A 124 11.64 9.75 -10.97
CA THR A 124 11.18 9.14 -12.23
C THR A 124 9.67 9.18 -12.42
N VAL A 125 8.94 9.51 -11.35
CA VAL A 125 7.47 9.61 -11.34
C VAL A 125 7.06 10.89 -10.63
N LEU A 126 6.20 11.67 -11.27
CA LEU A 126 5.50 12.81 -10.69
C LEU A 126 4.30 12.33 -9.88
N ARG A 127 4.27 12.68 -8.59
CA ARG A 127 3.08 12.49 -7.75
C ARG A 127 2.32 13.80 -7.60
N ALA A 128 1.01 13.83 -7.89
CA ALA A 128 0.16 14.95 -7.50
C ALA A 128 -1.31 14.54 -7.34
N GLY A 129 -2.03 15.14 -6.40
CA GLY A 129 -3.47 14.89 -6.22
C GLY A 129 -4.31 15.88 -7.02
N ALA A 130 -5.01 15.41 -8.05
CA ALA A 130 -6.03 16.22 -8.73
C ALA A 130 -7.32 16.36 -7.91
N PHE A 131 -7.63 15.33 -7.11
CA PHE A 131 -8.77 15.27 -6.20
C PHE A 131 -8.27 15.12 -4.75
N LYS A 132 -8.91 15.79 -3.78
CA LYS A 132 -8.45 15.78 -2.38
C LYS A 132 -9.54 15.33 -1.40
N PRO A 133 -9.33 14.23 -0.64
CA PRO A 133 -10.24 13.84 0.42
C PRO A 133 -9.98 14.70 1.65
N ARG A 134 -10.72 15.80 1.81
CA ARG A 134 -10.56 16.76 2.92
C ARG A 134 -11.52 16.46 4.05
N SER A 135 -11.03 16.60 5.28
CA SER A 135 -11.86 16.50 6.49
C SER A 135 -12.85 17.66 6.61
N SER A 136 -12.55 18.83 6.03
CA SER A 136 -13.42 20.00 6.03
C SER A 136 -13.89 20.31 4.60
N PRO A 137 -15.19 20.57 4.38
CA PRO A 137 -15.73 20.91 3.05
C PRO A 137 -15.27 22.29 2.56
N TYR A 138 -14.79 23.18 3.45
CA TYR A 138 -14.32 24.53 3.10
C TYR A 138 -12.85 24.56 2.67
N SER A 139 -12.15 23.42 2.80
CA SER A 139 -10.78 23.31 2.33
C SER A 139 -10.71 23.23 0.80
N PHE A 140 -9.54 23.49 0.21
CA PHE A 140 -9.29 23.24 -1.19
C PHE A 140 -9.54 21.75 -1.55
N GLN A 141 -10.47 21.51 -2.46
CA GLN A 141 -10.96 20.17 -2.84
C GLN A 141 -10.15 19.53 -3.99
N GLY A 142 -9.20 20.25 -4.57
CA GLY A 142 -8.48 19.87 -5.78
C GLY A 142 -9.07 20.49 -7.05
N MET A 143 -8.33 20.42 -8.15
CA MET A 143 -8.74 20.95 -9.46
C MET A 143 -9.56 19.94 -10.30
N GLY A 144 -9.75 18.72 -9.80
CA GLY A 144 -10.44 17.63 -10.49
C GLY A 144 -9.86 17.38 -11.89
N ARG A 145 -10.74 17.26 -12.90
CA ARG A 145 -10.33 17.03 -14.30
C ARG A 145 -9.38 18.10 -14.86
N ALA A 146 -9.48 19.36 -14.41
CA ALA A 146 -8.53 20.39 -14.83
C ALA A 146 -7.12 20.08 -14.30
N GLY A 147 -7.01 19.59 -13.06
CA GLY A 147 -5.74 19.13 -12.49
C GLY A 147 -5.16 17.93 -13.23
N LEU A 148 -6.00 16.98 -13.66
CA LEU A 148 -5.56 15.85 -14.49
C LEU A 148 -4.98 16.29 -15.84
N ARG A 149 -5.59 17.29 -16.50
CA ARG A 149 -5.03 17.86 -17.74
C ARG A 149 -3.66 18.52 -17.52
N LEU A 150 -3.50 19.22 -16.40
CA LEU A 150 -2.22 19.83 -16.05
C LEU A 150 -1.14 18.78 -15.74
N LEU A 151 -1.53 17.67 -15.13
CA LEU A 151 -0.67 16.51 -14.92
C LEU A 151 -0.21 15.89 -16.25
N ALA A 152 -1.12 15.72 -17.21
CA ALA A 152 -0.76 15.25 -18.56
C ALA A 152 0.24 16.19 -19.25
N LYS A 153 0.02 17.52 -19.15
CA LYS A 153 0.97 18.53 -19.65
C LYS A 153 2.34 18.43 -18.99
N ALA A 154 2.39 18.24 -17.66
CA ALA A 154 3.65 18.06 -16.94
C ALA A 154 4.42 16.81 -17.42
N ARG A 155 3.72 15.71 -17.74
CA ARG A 155 4.34 14.54 -18.38
C ARG A 155 4.88 14.87 -19.77
N GLU A 156 4.13 15.59 -20.60
CA GLU A 156 4.60 15.96 -21.94
C GLU A 156 5.91 16.76 -21.89
N GLU A 157 6.04 17.65 -20.90
CA GLU A 157 7.22 18.52 -20.76
C GLU A 157 8.42 17.83 -20.11
N THR A 158 8.19 16.89 -19.18
CA THR A 158 9.25 16.29 -18.36
C THR A 158 9.53 14.82 -18.69
N GLY A 159 8.60 14.13 -19.32
CA GLY A 159 8.64 12.68 -19.51
C GLY A 159 8.44 11.86 -18.23
N LEU A 160 8.14 12.51 -17.09
CA LEU A 160 7.85 11.79 -15.84
C LEU A 160 6.54 10.99 -15.97
N LEU A 161 6.56 9.77 -15.42
CA LEU A 161 5.32 9.02 -15.22
C LEU A 161 4.45 9.71 -14.17
N ILE A 162 3.16 9.39 -14.11
CA ILE A 162 2.20 10.05 -13.22
C ILE A 162 1.59 9.03 -12.25
N VAL A 163 1.67 9.35 -10.96
CA VAL A 163 0.85 8.75 -9.91
C VAL A 163 -0.13 9.78 -9.34
N THR A 164 -1.43 9.49 -9.40
CA THR A 164 -2.48 10.36 -8.85
C THR A 164 -3.60 9.53 -8.22
N GLU A 165 -4.29 10.12 -7.24
CA GLU A 165 -5.27 9.44 -6.41
C GLU A 165 -6.67 9.42 -7.04
N ALA A 166 -7.32 8.26 -6.99
CA ALA A 166 -8.76 8.11 -7.21
C ALA A 166 -9.50 8.08 -5.87
N MET A 167 -10.53 8.91 -5.73
CA MET A 167 -11.31 9.01 -4.47
C MET A 167 -12.55 8.12 -4.45
N ASP A 168 -13.11 7.83 -5.61
CA ASP A 168 -14.34 7.09 -5.83
C ASP A 168 -14.32 6.47 -7.24
N ALA A 169 -15.40 5.78 -7.61
CA ALA A 169 -15.50 5.08 -8.90
C ALA A 169 -15.48 6.04 -10.10
N ASP A 170 -16.18 7.17 -10.01
CA ASP A 170 -16.24 8.16 -11.09
C ASP A 170 -14.88 8.86 -11.27
N GLY A 171 -14.22 9.20 -10.16
CA GLY A 171 -12.88 9.76 -10.15
C GLY A 171 -11.83 8.78 -10.67
N LEU A 172 -12.01 7.48 -10.45
CA LEU A 172 -11.13 6.45 -10.99
C LEU A 172 -11.12 6.48 -12.53
N ASP A 173 -12.28 6.55 -13.19
CA ASP A 173 -12.36 6.56 -14.65
C ASP A 173 -11.57 7.73 -15.26
N HIS A 174 -11.66 8.92 -14.66
CA HIS A 174 -10.88 10.08 -15.11
C HIS A 174 -9.39 9.93 -14.80
N VAL A 175 -9.06 9.38 -13.63
CA VAL A 175 -7.67 9.10 -13.26
C VAL A 175 -7.04 8.11 -14.23
N LEU A 176 -7.78 7.11 -14.71
CA LEU A 176 -7.31 6.12 -15.69
C LEU A 176 -6.97 6.74 -17.04
N GLU A 177 -7.49 7.90 -17.41
CA GLU A 177 -7.11 8.57 -18.66
C GLU A 177 -5.67 9.10 -18.62
N VAL A 178 -5.19 9.48 -17.43
CA VAL A 178 -3.90 10.19 -17.25
C VAL A 178 -2.88 9.36 -16.50
N ALA A 179 -3.24 8.68 -15.41
CA ALA A 179 -2.28 8.02 -14.52
C ALA A 179 -1.59 6.81 -15.16
N ASP A 180 -0.28 6.66 -14.89
CA ASP A 180 0.43 5.39 -15.10
C ASP A 180 0.29 4.48 -13.87
N ILE A 181 0.16 5.08 -12.69
CA ILE A 181 -0.10 4.39 -11.43
C ILE A 181 -1.31 5.04 -10.76
N VAL A 182 -2.35 4.24 -10.49
CA VAL A 182 -3.53 4.69 -9.75
C VAL A 182 -3.25 4.58 -8.26
N GLN A 183 -3.30 5.70 -7.53
CA GLN A 183 -3.21 5.66 -6.08
C GLN A 183 -4.60 5.46 -5.46
N ILE A 184 -4.72 4.49 -4.54
CA ILE A 184 -5.83 4.39 -3.59
C ILE A 184 -5.32 4.88 -2.23
N GLY A 185 -5.85 6.01 -1.79
CA GLY A 185 -5.44 6.65 -0.54
C GLY A 185 -5.83 5.85 0.71
N ALA A 186 -5.15 6.13 1.83
CA ALA A 186 -5.32 5.41 3.10
C ALA A 186 -6.77 5.40 3.61
N ARG A 187 -7.56 6.45 3.32
CA ARG A 187 -8.98 6.52 3.72
C ARG A 187 -9.87 5.55 2.91
N ASN A 188 -9.42 5.17 1.73
CA ASN A 188 -10.09 4.25 0.82
C ASN A 188 -9.49 2.84 0.81
N MET A 189 -8.52 2.54 1.69
CA MET A 189 -7.89 1.20 1.73
C MET A 189 -8.92 0.07 1.92
N GLN A 190 -10.04 0.32 2.58
CA GLN A 190 -11.13 -0.66 2.76
C GLN A 190 -12.40 -0.30 1.98
N ASN A 191 -12.29 0.59 0.99
CA ASN A 191 -13.38 0.84 0.05
C ASN A 191 -13.39 -0.28 -1.00
N TYR A 192 -13.93 -1.45 -0.62
CA TYR A 192 -13.85 -2.66 -1.45
C TYR A 192 -14.48 -2.50 -2.83
N SER A 193 -15.52 -1.68 -2.97
CA SER A 193 -16.11 -1.37 -4.28
C SER A 193 -15.11 -0.64 -5.18
N LEU A 194 -14.40 0.36 -4.65
CA LEU A 194 -13.35 1.06 -5.39
C LEU A 194 -12.16 0.14 -5.69
N LEU A 195 -11.72 -0.68 -4.73
CA LEU A 195 -10.63 -1.63 -4.94
C LEU A 195 -10.95 -2.63 -6.06
N LYS A 196 -12.18 -3.15 -6.10
CA LYS A 196 -12.59 -4.07 -7.16
C LYS A 196 -12.63 -3.38 -8.52
N HIS A 197 -13.09 -2.13 -8.57
CA HIS A 197 -13.07 -1.35 -9.80
C HIS A 197 -11.63 -1.10 -10.29
N ALA A 198 -10.72 -0.71 -9.39
CA ALA A 198 -9.30 -0.55 -9.69
C ALA A 198 -8.64 -1.86 -10.17
N GLY A 199 -9.05 -3.00 -9.61
CA GLY A 199 -8.64 -4.33 -10.09
C GLY A 199 -9.09 -4.61 -11.52
N ARG A 200 -10.36 -4.32 -11.86
CA ARG A 200 -10.85 -4.53 -13.24
C ARG A 200 -10.20 -3.62 -14.27
N ALA A 201 -9.73 -2.45 -13.86
CA ALA A 201 -9.10 -1.47 -14.74
C ALA A 201 -7.72 -1.89 -15.27
N ARG A 202 -7.05 -2.88 -14.64
CA ARG A 202 -5.74 -3.43 -15.05
C ARG A 202 -4.65 -2.38 -15.29
N LYS A 203 -4.67 -1.29 -14.53
CA LYS A 203 -3.53 -0.39 -14.37
C LYS A 203 -2.82 -0.67 -13.06
N PRO A 204 -1.50 -0.41 -12.95
CA PRO A 204 -0.79 -0.48 -11.68
C PRO A 204 -1.50 0.30 -10.57
N VAL A 205 -1.70 -0.34 -9.41
CA VAL A 205 -2.39 0.26 -8.26
C VAL A 205 -1.42 0.43 -7.10
N LEU A 206 -1.22 1.67 -6.64
CA LEU A 206 -0.53 1.98 -5.39
C LEU A 206 -1.55 2.05 -4.25
N LEU A 207 -1.56 1.04 -3.39
CA LEU A 207 -2.48 0.92 -2.26
C LEU A 207 -1.81 1.41 -0.97
N LYS A 208 -2.26 2.55 -0.45
CA LYS A 208 -1.79 3.08 0.83
C LYS A 208 -2.42 2.34 2.01
N ARG A 209 -1.59 1.97 2.99
CA ARG A 209 -2.05 1.42 4.27
C ARG A 209 -3.02 2.38 4.97
N GLY A 210 -4.10 1.83 5.50
CA GLY A 210 -5.13 2.56 6.22
C GLY A 210 -4.62 3.04 7.57
N LEU A 211 -5.21 4.13 8.07
CA LEU A 211 -4.76 4.83 9.28
C LEU A 211 -4.69 3.93 10.52
N SER A 212 -5.54 2.90 10.62
CA SER A 212 -5.55 1.98 11.76
C SER A 212 -5.45 0.52 11.31
N ALA A 213 -4.98 0.30 10.08
CA ALA A 213 -4.94 -1.03 9.50
C ALA A 213 -3.73 -1.83 10.01
N THR A 214 -3.96 -3.07 10.38
CA THR A 214 -2.91 -4.08 10.51
C THR A 214 -2.31 -4.41 9.14
N ILE A 215 -1.11 -5.00 9.12
CA ILE A 215 -0.51 -5.51 7.88
C ILE A 215 -1.41 -6.58 7.24
N GLN A 216 -2.07 -7.41 8.06
CA GLN A 216 -3.02 -8.40 7.56
C GLN A 216 -4.18 -7.76 6.80
N GLU A 217 -4.74 -6.66 7.31
CA GLU A 217 -5.82 -5.93 6.63
C GLU A 217 -5.34 -5.25 5.35
N LEU A 218 -4.11 -4.70 5.34
CA LEU A 218 -3.50 -4.18 4.11
C LEU A 218 -3.39 -5.27 3.04
N LEU A 219 -2.89 -6.46 3.40
CA LEU A 219 -2.74 -7.58 2.47
C LEU A 219 -4.09 -8.12 2.00
N LEU A 220 -5.11 -8.16 2.88
CA LEU A 220 -6.48 -8.48 2.48
C LEU A 220 -7.06 -7.45 1.50
N SER A 221 -6.83 -6.15 1.71
CA SER A 221 -7.24 -5.12 0.76
C SER A 221 -6.55 -5.26 -0.60
N ALA A 222 -5.26 -5.65 -0.62
CA ALA A 222 -4.57 -5.97 -1.87
C ALA A 222 -5.15 -7.22 -2.55
N GLU A 223 -5.54 -8.24 -1.79
CA GLU A 223 -6.21 -9.45 -2.29
C GLU A 223 -7.49 -9.12 -3.06
N TYR A 224 -8.26 -8.10 -2.66
CA TYR A 224 -9.43 -7.66 -3.43
C TYR A 224 -9.06 -7.19 -4.85
N ILE A 225 -7.95 -6.46 -5.00
CA ILE A 225 -7.47 -6.00 -6.31
C ILE A 225 -6.99 -7.20 -7.15
N LEU A 226 -6.18 -8.07 -6.55
CA LEU A 226 -5.66 -9.29 -7.21
C LEU A 226 -6.80 -10.22 -7.66
N SER A 227 -7.83 -10.38 -6.82
CA SER A 227 -8.97 -11.26 -7.10
C SER A 227 -9.80 -10.85 -8.31
N GLU A 228 -9.74 -9.58 -8.71
CA GLU A 228 -10.40 -9.07 -9.92
C GLU A 228 -9.48 -9.16 -11.15
N GLY A 229 -8.29 -9.75 -11.00
CA GLY A 229 -7.38 -10.13 -12.09
C GLY A 229 -6.27 -9.12 -12.41
N ASN A 230 -5.98 -8.17 -11.51
CA ASN A 230 -4.88 -7.22 -11.69
C ASN A 230 -3.70 -7.56 -10.77
N PRO A 231 -2.60 -8.11 -11.31
CA PRO A 231 -1.42 -8.50 -10.52
C PRO A 231 -0.51 -7.31 -10.16
N ASP A 232 -0.72 -6.15 -10.76
CA ASP A 232 0.17 -4.99 -10.67
C ASP A 232 -0.18 -4.11 -9.46
N VAL A 233 0.06 -4.64 -8.27
CA VAL A 233 -0.23 -3.96 -6.99
C VAL A 233 1.05 -3.58 -6.27
N ILE A 234 1.13 -2.32 -5.86
CA ILE A 234 2.23 -1.74 -5.08
C ILE A 234 1.66 -1.34 -3.71
N LEU A 235 2.22 -1.87 -2.63
CA LEU A 235 1.81 -1.51 -1.27
C LEU A 235 2.54 -0.23 -0.84
N CYS A 236 1.91 0.58 0.00
CA CYS A 236 2.54 1.80 0.52
C CYS A 236 2.34 1.93 2.04
N GLU A 237 3.44 1.84 2.78
CA GLU A 237 3.49 2.21 4.20
C GLU A 237 3.53 3.73 4.34
N ARG A 238 2.68 4.29 5.22
CA ARG A 238 2.42 5.73 5.33
C ARG A 238 2.12 6.20 6.75
N GLY A 239 2.44 5.35 7.72
CA GLY A 239 2.15 5.46 9.13
C GLY A 239 0.74 5.03 9.52
N VAL A 240 0.64 4.57 10.77
CA VAL A 240 -0.60 4.25 11.46
C VAL A 240 -0.84 5.21 12.63
N ARG A 241 -2.10 5.37 13.03
CA ARG A 241 -2.48 6.12 14.22
C ARG A 241 -1.88 5.45 15.45
N SER A 242 -1.27 6.26 16.29
CA SER A 242 -0.66 5.84 17.55
C SER A 242 -1.29 6.60 18.72
N PHE A 243 -0.78 6.34 19.92
CA PHE A 243 -1.11 7.04 21.15
C PHE A 243 -0.37 8.38 21.31
N ASP A 244 0.77 8.53 20.64
CA ASP A 244 1.62 9.73 20.71
C ASP A 244 1.16 10.80 19.70
N THR A 245 1.41 12.07 20.03
CA THR A 245 1.05 13.25 19.24
C THR A 245 2.25 13.99 18.66
N ALA A 246 3.48 13.57 18.97
CA ALA A 246 4.71 14.17 18.46
C ALA A 246 4.85 14.05 16.93
N THR A 247 4.20 13.07 16.32
CA THR A 247 4.06 12.92 14.87
C THR A 247 2.60 12.71 14.49
N ARG A 248 2.25 13.02 13.23
CA ARG A 248 0.89 12.83 12.74
C ARG A 248 0.47 11.36 12.70
N ASN A 249 1.41 10.47 12.36
CA ASN A 249 1.25 9.02 12.46
C ASN A 249 2.55 8.42 13.01
N LEU A 250 2.46 7.22 13.59
CA LEU A 250 3.62 6.39 13.86
C LEU A 250 4.03 5.72 12.55
N PHE A 251 5.19 6.12 12.01
CA PHE A 251 5.69 5.57 10.77
C PHE A 251 6.29 4.18 11.00
N ASP A 252 5.55 3.14 10.61
CA ASP A 252 5.88 1.75 10.90
C ASP A 252 6.88 1.18 9.89
N LEU A 253 8.16 1.52 10.05
CA LEU A 253 9.24 1.00 9.20
C LEU A 253 9.36 -0.53 9.26
N SER A 254 8.89 -1.17 10.34
CA SER A 254 8.90 -2.63 10.45
C SER A 254 7.97 -3.31 9.45
N ALA A 255 6.96 -2.58 8.95
CA ALA A 255 6.06 -3.09 7.93
C ALA A 255 6.78 -3.46 6.63
N ILE A 256 7.89 -2.78 6.28
CA ILE A 256 8.66 -3.06 5.06
C ILE A 256 9.20 -4.50 5.06
N PRO A 257 10.10 -4.91 5.98
CA PRO A 257 10.62 -6.28 6.00
C PRO A 257 9.55 -7.32 6.34
N VAL A 258 8.53 -6.97 7.14
CA VAL A 258 7.42 -7.90 7.44
C VAL A 258 6.61 -8.20 6.19
N VAL A 259 6.26 -7.18 5.39
CA VAL A 259 5.56 -7.37 4.12
C VAL A 259 6.44 -8.13 3.14
N HIS A 260 7.73 -7.83 3.05
CA HIS A 260 8.64 -8.62 2.22
C HIS A 260 8.73 -10.08 2.65
N GLY A 261 8.52 -10.43 3.93
CA GLY A 261 8.47 -11.82 4.37
C GLY A 261 7.14 -12.52 4.07
N LEU A 262 6.02 -11.78 4.12
CA LEU A 262 4.67 -12.33 3.99
C LEU A 262 4.13 -12.32 2.54
N SER A 263 4.54 -11.34 1.74
CA SER A 263 3.98 -11.02 0.44
C SER A 263 5.06 -10.94 -0.62
N HIS A 264 4.69 -11.28 -1.86
CA HIS A 264 5.55 -11.07 -3.02
C HIS A 264 5.38 -9.68 -3.64
N LEU A 265 4.38 -8.89 -3.24
CA LEU A 265 4.15 -7.55 -3.77
C LEU A 265 5.23 -6.56 -3.30
N PRO A 266 5.61 -5.58 -4.14
CA PRO A 266 6.50 -4.51 -3.72
C PRO A 266 5.84 -3.61 -2.67
N ILE A 267 6.66 -3.03 -1.79
CA ILE A 267 6.24 -2.05 -0.79
C ILE A 267 7.09 -0.79 -0.85
N VAL A 268 6.44 0.35 -1.05
CA VAL A 268 7.03 1.69 -1.02
C VAL A 268 6.70 2.40 0.29
N ALA A 269 7.42 3.49 0.58
CA ALA A 269 7.26 4.22 1.83
C ALA A 269 6.94 5.71 1.58
N ASP A 270 5.97 6.25 2.34
CA ASP A 270 5.55 7.66 2.29
C ASP A 270 5.96 8.38 3.60
N PRO A 271 7.20 8.88 3.69
CA PRO A 271 7.72 9.54 4.89
C PRO A 271 7.08 10.91 5.14
N SER A 272 6.63 11.59 4.07
CA SER A 272 5.90 12.86 4.18
C SER A 272 4.60 12.66 4.95
N HIS A 273 3.80 11.66 4.56
CA HIS A 273 2.56 11.40 5.26
C HIS A 273 2.72 10.60 6.55
N GLY A 274 3.74 9.74 6.62
CA GLY A 274 4.13 8.96 7.79
C GLY A 274 4.37 9.83 9.01
N THR A 275 5.10 10.94 8.85
CA THR A 275 5.44 11.83 9.97
C THR A 275 4.53 13.05 10.04
N GLY A 276 4.22 13.66 8.89
CA GLY A 276 3.53 14.95 8.83
C GLY A 276 4.44 16.17 9.13
N HIS A 277 5.75 15.98 9.21
CA HIS A 277 6.71 17.04 9.54
C HIS A 277 7.89 17.06 8.57
N ARG A 278 8.14 18.22 7.93
CA ARG A 278 9.15 18.40 6.88
C ARG A 278 10.56 17.98 7.31
N ASP A 279 10.97 18.35 8.52
CA ASP A 279 12.28 18.04 9.10
C ASP A 279 12.51 16.53 9.33
N MET A 280 11.43 15.76 9.46
CA MET A 280 11.50 14.30 9.60
C MET A 280 11.47 13.55 8.26
N VAL A 281 11.13 14.19 7.15
CA VAL A 281 10.96 13.51 5.84
C VAL A 281 12.28 12.88 5.37
N ILE A 282 13.37 13.64 5.35
CA ILE A 282 14.69 13.14 4.91
C ILE A 282 15.17 11.99 5.79
N PRO A 283 15.27 12.11 7.14
CA PRO A 283 15.74 11.00 7.97
C PRO A 283 14.84 9.77 7.87
N MET A 284 13.51 9.92 7.77
CA MET A 284 12.61 8.78 7.64
C MET A 284 12.65 8.12 6.26
N ALA A 285 12.87 8.88 5.19
CA ALA A 285 13.08 8.33 3.86
C ALA A 285 14.36 7.49 3.78
N ARG A 286 15.45 7.99 4.38
CA ARG A 286 16.71 7.23 4.51
C ARG A 286 16.51 5.92 5.25
N ALA A 287 15.79 5.97 6.38
CA ALA A 287 15.50 4.79 7.17
C ALA A 287 14.63 3.79 6.39
N ALA A 288 13.62 4.25 5.64
CA ALA A 288 12.80 3.40 4.79
C ALA A 288 13.59 2.76 3.65
N ALA A 289 14.47 3.52 2.98
CA ALA A 289 15.36 2.99 1.96
C ALA A 289 16.31 1.92 2.54
N ALA A 290 16.93 2.19 3.70
CA ALA A 290 17.80 1.23 4.39
C ALA A 290 17.05 -0.02 4.90
N ALA A 291 15.78 0.12 5.28
CA ALA A 291 14.90 -1.00 5.64
C ALA A 291 14.49 -1.85 4.43
N GLY A 292 14.82 -1.42 3.21
CA GLY A 292 14.61 -2.17 1.97
C GLY A 292 13.40 -1.74 1.14
N ALA A 293 12.77 -0.59 1.40
CA ALA A 293 11.61 -0.15 0.61
C ALA A 293 11.90 -0.15 -0.90
N ASP A 294 10.94 -0.60 -1.71
CA ASP A 294 11.05 -0.68 -3.18
C ASP A 294 10.87 0.67 -3.87
N GLY A 295 10.56 1.70 -3.10
CA GLY A 295 10.41 3.06 -3.57
C GLY A 295 10.02 4.02 -2.46
N LEU A 296 10.06 5.30 -2.78
CA LEU A 296 9.69 6.40 -1.89
C LEU A 296 8.62 7.25 -2.57
N LEU A 297 7.63 7.69 -1.79
CA LEU A 297 6.60 8.63 -2.22
C LEU A 297 6.74 9.91 -1.39
N VAL A 298 7.21 11.00 -1.99
CA VAL A 298 7.64 12.20 -1.26
C VAL A 298 6.89 13.44 -1.73
N GLU A 299 6.45 14.26 -0.79
CA GLU A 299 5.87 15.56 -1.10
C GLU A 299 6.95 16.63 -1.28
N VAL A 300 6.95 17.27 -2.45
CA VAL A 300 7.85 18.35 -2.82
C VAL A 300 7.01 19.47 -3.41
N HIS A 301 7.17 20.69 -2.90
CA HIS A 301 6.44 21.85 -3.40
C HIS A 301 7.45 22.96 -3.73
N PRO A 302 7.28 23.73 -4.84
CA PRO A 302 8.20 24.82 -5.16
C PRO A 302 8.23 25.91 -4.09
N THR A 303 7.07 26.16 -3.46
CA THR A 303 6.88 27.17 -2.41
C THR A 303 6.04 26.62 -1.24
N PRO A 304 6.54 25.65 -0.46
CA PRO A 304 5.78 24.93 0.57
C PRO A 304 4.99 25.82 1.54
N ASP A 305 5.52 27.00 1.90
CA ASP A 305 4.88 27.93 2.85
C ASP A 305 3.62 28.61 2.29
N ARG A 306 3.36 28.48 0.98
CA ARG A 306 2.17 28.99 0.29
C ARG A 306 1.28 27.89 -0.28
N ALA A 307 1.58 26.62 0.00
CA ALA A 307 0.82 25.50 -0.53
C ALA A 307 -0.63 25.51 -0.02
N LEU A 308 -1.58 25.16 -0.90
CA LEU A 308 -3.01 25.06 -0.58
C LEU A 308 -3.35 23.79 0.24
N SER A 309 -2.40 22.88 0.35
CA SER A 309 -2.48 21.67 1.14
C SER A 309 -1.09 21.20 1.57
N ASP A 310 -0.97 20.74 2.82
CA ASP A 310 0.16 19.91 3.26
C ASP A 310 1.55 20.55 3.09
N GLY A 311 1.60 21.89 3.17
CA GLY A 311 2.86 22.65 3.13
C GLY A 311 3.82 22.30 4.27
N ALA A 312 3.30 21.92 5.44
CA ALA A 312 4.09 21.62 6.65
C ALA A 312 4.98 20.37 6.53
N GLN A 313 4.64 19.42 5.64
CA GLN A 313 5.44 18.22 5.37
C GLN A 313 6.11 18.23 3.99
N SER A 314 5.75 19.16 3.12
CA SER A 314 6.33 19.26 1.78
C SER A 314 7.76 19.78 1.85
N LEU A 315 8.70 19.09 1.22
CA LEU A 315 10.09 19.53 1.08
C LEU A 315 10.19 20.71 0.10
N TYR A 316 11.18 21.59 0.33
CA TYR A 316 11.65 22.50 -0.71
C TYR A 316 12.49 21.73 -1.75
N PRO A 317 12.62 22.22 -3.00
CA PRO A 317 13.44 21.59 -4.02
C PRO A 317 14.87 21.25 -3.57
N GLY A 318 15.58 22.20 -2.94
CA GLY A 318 16.95 21.93 -2.45
C GLY A 318 17.04 20.87 -1.35
N GLN A 319 15.98 20.68 -0.56
CA GLN A 319 15.90 19.58 0.41
C GLN A 319 15.63 18.24 -0.28
N PHE A 320 14.88 18.27 -1.39
CA PHE A 320 14.68 17.09 -2.22
C PHE A 320 15.98 16.68 -2.93
N ASP A 321 16.80 17.63 -3.40
CA ASP A 321 18.13 17.32 -3.94
C ASP A 321 19.01 16.61 -2.90
N GLN A 322 18.97 17.09 -1.65
CA GLN A 322 19.67 16.45 -0.53
C GLN A 322 19.16 15.02 -0.31
N LEU A 323 17.84 14.84 -0.24
CA LEU A 323 17.22 13.53 -0.09
C LEU A 323 17.70 12.56 -1.18
N MET A 324 17.68 12.97 -2.44
CA MET A 324 18.04 12.11 -3.57
C MET A 324 19.51 11.69 -3.51
N ARG A 325 20.43 12.61 -3.19
CA ARG A 325 21.85 12.26 -3.00
C ARG A 325 22.06 11.27 -1.86
N GLU A 326 21.46 11.52 -0.70
CA GLU A 326 21.64 10.67 0.47
C GLU A 326 20.99 9.29 0.29
N THR A 327 19.83 9.24 -0.36
CA THR A 327 19.14 7.99 -0.66
C THR A 327 19.95 7.13 -1.62
N ARG A 328 20.56 7.72 -2.66
CA ARG A 328 21.44 7.00 -3.60
C ARG A 328 22.56 6.24 -2.86
N LEU A 329 23.27 6.92 -1.97
CA LEU A 329 24.35 6.31 -1.19
C LEU A 329 23.87 5.14 -0.32
N ILE A 330 22.68 5.27 0.29
CA ILE A 330 22.10 4.24 1.15
C ILE A 330 21.69 3.00 0.35
N VAL A 331 20.98 3.20 -0.78
CA VAL A 331 20.51 2.05 -1.58
C VAL A 331 21.70 1.31 -2.20
N GLU A 332 22.74 2.02 -2.64
CA GLU A 332 24.00 1.42 -3.11
C GLU A 332 24.71 0.61 -2.01
N ALA A 333 24.76 1.13 -0.78
CA ALA A 333 25.37 0.43 0.35
C ALA A 333 24.67 -0.90 0.70
N ILE A 334 23.40 -1.07 0.33
CA ILE A 334 22.64 -2.32 0.50
C ILE A 334 22.49 -3.13 -0.80
N GLY A 335 23.29 -2.83 -1.83
CA GLY A 335 23.34 -3.59 -3.08
C GLY A 335 22.19 -3.32 -4.05
N ARG A 336 21.48 -2.20 -3.87
CA ARG A 336 20.40 -1.73 -4.74
C ARG A 336 20.83 -0.49 -5.52
N ARG A 337 20.00 -0.04 -6.45
CA ARG A 337 20.27 1.16 -7.26
C ARG A 337 19.11 2.13 -7.15
N LEU A 338 19.36 3.42 -7.29
CA LEU A 338 18.28 4.40 -7.44
C LEU A 338 17.87 4.43 -8.92
N ALA A 339 16.56 4.38 -9.20
CA ALA A 339 16.09 4.55 -10.57
C ALA A 339 16.37 5.98 -11.06
N GLU A 340 16.73 6.11 -12.34
CA GLU A 340 17.04 7.41 -12.94
C GLU A 340 16.08 7.76 -14.09
N PRO A 341 15.81 9.06 -14.36
CA PRO A 341 14.93 9.47 -15.44
C PRO A 341 15.48 9.08 -16.81
N ALA A 342 14.61 8.72 -17.75
CA ALA A 342 15.02 8.43 -19.11
C ALA A 342 15.76 9.63 -19.74
N GLY A 343 16.95 9.37 -20.30
CA GLY A 343 17.76 10.39 -20.98
C GLY A 343 18.77 11.12 -20.09
N VAL A 344 18.78 10.88 -18.78
CA VAL A 344 19.87 11.31 -17.89
C VAL A 344 20.87 10.16 -17.80
N ARG A 345 21.89 10.17 -18.65
CA ARG A 345 23.09 9.34 -18.41
C ARG A 345 24.13 10.25 -17.76
N THR A 346 24.58 9.88 -16.58
CA THR A 346 25.75 10.49 -15.91
C THR A 346 27.02 10.28 -16.72
#